data_AF-A0A7R9N7Z1-F1
#
_entry.id   AF-A0A7R9N7Z1-F1
#
_cell.length_a   1.000
_cell.length_b   1.000
_cell.length_c   1.000
_cell.angle_alpha   90.00
_cell.angle_beta   90.00
_cell.angle_gamma   90.00
#
_symmetry.space_group_name_H-M   'P 1'
#
loop_
_entity.id
_entity.type
_entity.pdbx_description
1 polymer ?
#
loop_
_entity_poly.entity_id
_entity_poly.type
_entity_poly.pdbx_seq_one_letter_code
_entity_poly.pdbx_strand_id
1 'polypeptide(L)'
;MLYLLEVTYSPENRNEIMERRVSWGFSEGVTAYERLFVIGQDRMIVIADVLDVKSVNRTNGTIYGHMRISQSSASALWQVGKM
;
A
#
# COMPACT_ATOMS: atom_id res chain seq x y z
N MET A 1 -3.27 13.40 4.52
CA MET A 1 -3.91 13.38 3.18
C MET A 1 -3.99 11.92 2.79
N LEU A 2 -5.13 11.49 2.28
CA LEU A 2 -5.39 10.08 2.05
C LEU A 2 -4.66 9.59 0.78
N TYR A 3 -3.92 8.50 0.90
CA TYR A 3 -3.20 7.86 -0.19
C TYR A 3 -3.49 6.37 -0.28
N LEU A 4 -3.37 5.86 -1.50
CA LEU A 4 -3.21 4.44 -1.77
C LEU A 4 -1.71 4.14 -1.87
N LEU A 5 -1.22 3.27 -0.99
CA LEU A 5 0.15 2.80 -0.99
C LEU A 5 0.17 1.41 -1.62
N GLU A 6 0.89 1.27 -2.74
CA GLU A 6 1.16 -0.03 -3.34
C GLU A 6 2.38 -0.63 -2.64
N VAL A 7 2.24 -1.87 -2.18
CA VAL A 7 3.33 -2.66 -1.61
C VAL A 7 3.58 -3.82 -2.56
N THR A 8 4.78 -3.88 -3.13
CA THR A 8 5.22 -4.95 -4.02
C THR A 8 6.17 -5.87 -3.29
N TYR A 9 5.99 -7.17 -3.48
CA TYR A 9 6.77 -8.22 -2.85
C TYR A 9 6.88 -9.44 -3.76
N SER A 10 7.88 -10.29 -3.51
CA SER A 10 8.03 -11.51 -4.30
C SER A 10 6.90 -12.51 -4.01
N PRO A 11 6.32 -13.18 -5.04
CA PRO A 11 5.23 -14.15 -4.87
C PRO A 11 5.48 -15.24 -3.84
N GLU A 12 6.72 -15.72 -3.74
CA GLU A 12 7.14 -16.76 -2.79
C GLU A 12 6.92 -16.34 -1.32
N ASN A 13 6.99 -15.04 -1.03
CA ASN A 13 6.81 -14.50 0.32
C ASN A 13 5.35 -14.14 0.63
N ARG A 14 4.41 -14.36 -0.31
CA ARG A 14 3.02 -13.91 -0.20
C ARG A 14 2.36 -14.37 1.09
N ASN A 15 2.48 -15.64 1.44
CA ASN A 15 1.79 -16.19 2.62
C ASN A 15 2.33 -15.57 3.92
N GLU A 16 3.65 -15.48 4.05
CA GLU A 16 4.30 -14.82 5.19
C GLU A 16 3.88 -13.34 5.29
N ILE A 17 3.87 -12.63 4.17
CA ILE A 17 3.46 -11.23 4.10
C ILE A 17 2.00 -11.08 4.51
N MET A 18 1.12 -11.98 4.07
CA MET A 18 -0.28 -11.96 4.48
C MET A 18 -0.40 -12.17 6.00
N GLU A 19 0.34 -13.08 6.60
CA GLU A 19 0.29 -13.28 8.05
C GLU A 19 0.84 -12.08 8.82
N ARG A 20 1.94 -11.49 8.35
CA ARG A 20 2.66 -10.42 9.07
C ARG A 20 2.13 -9.02 8.78
N ARG A 21 1.34 -8.80 7.72
CA ARG A 21 0.88 -7.46 7.33
C ARG A 21 0.20 -6.70 8.46
N VAL A 22 -0.54 -7.41 9.31
CA VAL A 22 -1.28 -6.83 10.44
C VAL A 22 -0.36 -6.23 11.50
N SER A 23 0.87 -6.73 11.63
CA SER A 23 1.86 -6.25 12.61
C SER A 23 2.86 -5.25 12.03
N TRP A 24 2.74 -4.89 10.74
CA TRP A 24 3.60 -3.86 10.15
C TRP A 24 3.39 -2.51 10.82
N GLY A 25 4.48 -1.99 11.40
CA GLY A 25 4.58 -0.63 11.87
C GLY A 25 4.85 0.32 10.70
N PHE A 26 4.13 1.44 10.68
CA PHE A 26 4.40 2.54 9.77
C PHE A 26 5.19 3.62 10.51
N SER A 27 6.04 4.34 9.78
CA SER A 27 6.81 5.45 10.37
C SER A 27 5.88 6.59 10.82
N GLU A 28 6.39 7.43 11.72
CA GLU A 28 5.69 8.64 12.16
C GLU A 28 5.23 9.50 10.97
N GLY A 29 3.96 9.92 11.01
CA GLY A 29 3.32 10.64 9.91
C GLY A 29 2.67 9.75 8.85
N VAL A 30 2.61 8.42 9.06
CA VAL A 30 1.80 7.50 8.25
C VAL A 30 0.86 6.70 9.14
N THR A 31 -0.44 6.87 8.94
CA THR A 31 -1.49 6.13 9.64
C THR A 31 -2.21 5.23 8.66
N ALA A 32 -1.90 3.94 8.68
CA ALA A 32 -2.59 2.95 7.86
C ALA A 32 -3.95 2.60 8.46
N TYR A 33 -5.03 2.83 7.70
CA TYR A 33 -6.38 2.46 8.11
C TYR A 33 -6.68 1.01 7.77
N GLU A 34 -6.34 0.61 6.55
CA GLU A 34 -6.75 -0.69 6.06
C GLU A 34 -5.80 -1.24 4.99
N ARG A 35 -5.56 -2.55 5.04
CA ARG A 35 -4.63 -3.29 4.18
C ARG A 35 -5.48 -4.20 3.31
N LEU A 36 -6.06 -3.59 2.29
CA LEU A 36 -7.38 -3.97 1.76
C LEU A 36 -7.34 -4.97 0.61
N PHE A 37 -6.35 -4.88 -0.29
CA PHE A 37 -6.43 -5.61 -1.55
C PHE A 37 -5.12 -6.25 -1.93
N VAL A 38 -5.11 -7.59 -2.00
CA VAL A 38 -4.06 -8.33 -2.71
C VAL A 38 -4.41 -8.32 -4.19
N ILE A 39 -3.52 -7.78 -5.02
CA ILE A 39 -3.66 -7.78 -6.47
C ILE A 39 -2.69 -8.82 -7.01
N GLY A 40 -3.21 -9.93 -7.53
CA GLY A 40 -2.37 -11.02 -8.04
C GLY A 40 -1.60 -11.76 -6.93
N GLN A 41 -0.32 -12.08 -7.19
CA GLN A 41 0.53 -12.80 -6.24
C GLN A 41 1.64 -11.96 -5.61
N ASP A 42 1.89 -10.76 -6.13
CA ASP A 42 3.08 -9.95 -5.85
C ASP A 42 2.76 -8.54 -5.29
N ARG A 43 1.48 -8.17 -5.14
CA ARG A 43 1.10 -6.80 -4.77
C ARG A 43 -0.02 -6.72 -3.75
N MET A 44 0.04 -5.67 -2.95
CA MET A 44 -1.02 -5.28 -2.02
C MET A 44 -1.23 -3.76 -2.01
N ILE A 45 -2.48 -3.33 -1.83
CA ILE A 45 -2.83 -1.93 -1.60
C ILE A 45 -3.13 -1.69 -0.12
N VAL A 46 -2.54 -0.63 0.41
CA VAL A 46 -2.78 -0.12 1.76
C VAL A 46 -3.37 1.28 1.66
N ILE A 47 -4.48 1.53 2.36
CA ILE A 47 -5.04 2.87 2.53
C ILE A 47 -4.41 3.49 3.76
N ALA A 48 -3.77 4.64 3.58
CA ALA A 48 -3.14 5.35 4.68
C ALA A 48 -3.31 6.85 4.57
N ASP A 49 -3.46 7.50 5.73
CA ASP A 49 -3.22 8.93 5.83
C ASP A 49 -1.72 9.18 5.94
N VAL A 50 -1.20 9.99 5.03
CA VAL A 50 0.20 10.40 5.01
C VAL A 50 0.26 11.91 5.25
N LEU A 51 1.02 12.30 6.28
CA LEU A 51 1.28 13.69 6.64
C LEU A 51 2.36 14.29 5.72
N ASP A 52 3.45 13.55 5.50
CA ASP A 52 4.53 13.90 4.58
C ASP A 52 4.93 12.67 3.76
N VAL A 53 4.97 12.81 2.44
CA VAL A 53 5.41 11.77 1.49
C VAL A 53 6.78 11.21 1.87
N LYS A 54 7.67 12.02 2.45
CA LYS A 54 8.99 11.56 2.92
C LYS A 54 8.90 10.53 4.06
N SER A 55 7.80 10.49 4.82
CA SER A 55 7.58 9.48 5.87
C SER A 55 7.27 8.09 5.30
N VAL A 56 6.74 8.00 4.08
CA VAL A 56 6.51 6.70 3.41
C VAL A 56 7.85 6.02 3.08
N ASN A 57 8.83 6.79 2.60
CA ASN A 57 10.16 6.25 2.29
C ASN A 57 10.89 5.67 3.51
N ARG A 58 10.63 6.18 4.71
CA ARG A 58 11.18 5.65 5.97
C ARG A 58 10.53 4.32 6.39
N THR A 59 9.29 4.10 5.96
CA THR A 59 8.52 2.88 6.26
C THR A 59 9.03 1.65 5.47
N ASN A 60 9.70 1.86 4.33
CA ASN A 60 10.25 0.78 3.50
C ASN A 60 11.22 -0.16 4.24
N GLY A 61 11.92 0.31 5.28
CA GLY A 61 12.83 -0.53 6.07
C GLY A 61 12.15 -1.48 7.06
N THR A 62 10.86 -1.27 7.34
CA THR A 62 10.10 -2.03 8.36
C THR A 62 9.19 -3.10 7.73
N ILE A 63 9.03 -3.06 6.41
CA ILE A 63 8.11 -3.91 5.65
C ILE A 63 8.93 -4.84 4.76
N TYR A 64 8.50 -6.11 4.68
CA TYR A 64 9.09 -7.12 3.78
C TYR A 64 8.60 -6.88 2.34
N GLY A 65 8.97 -5.74 1.75
CA GLY A 65 8.56 -5.33 0.42
C GLY A 65 8.92 -3.89 0.10
N HIS A 66 8.66 -3.49 -1.14
CA HIS A 66 8.85 -2.11 -1.58
C HIS A 66 7.52 -1.38 -1.59
N MET A 67 7.44 -0.25 -0.87
CA MET A 67 6.27 0.62 -0.88
C MET A 67 6.44 1.77 -1.85
N ARG A 68 5.40 2.01 -2.64
CA ARG A 68 5.27 3.14 -3.52
C ARG A 68 3.94 3.83 -3.25
N ILE A 69 3.97 5.17 -3.24
CA ILE A 69 2.73 5.95 -3.24
C ILE A 69 2.12 5.87 -4.63
N SER A 70 0.91 5.33 -4.73
CA SER A 70 0.09 5.45 -5.92
C SER A 70 -0.85 6.64 -5.72
N GLN A 71 -0.45 7.82 -6.21
CA GLN A 71 -1.41 8.90 -6.39
C GLN A 71 -2.29 8.53 -7.59
N SER A 72 -3.46 7.94 -7.32
CA SER A 72 -4.57 8.08 -8.24
C SER A 72 -4.91 9.56 -8.28
N SER A 73 -4.53 10.27 -9.35
CA SER A 73 -5.16 11.56 -9.64
C SER A 73 -6.68 11.34 -9.60
N ALA A 74 -7.44 12.29 -9.05
CA ALA A 74 -8.91 12.23 -8.96
C ALA A 74 -9.62 12.03 -10.33
N SER A 75 -8.86 11.97 -11.42
CA SER A 75 -9.25 11.71 -12.80
C SER A 75 -9.21 10.22 -13.21
N ALA A 76 -9.09 9.27 -12.28
CA ALA A 76 -9.45 7.88 -12.56
C ALA A 76 -10.97 7.79 -12.80
N LEU A 77 -11.41 8.31 -13.95
CA LEU A 77 -12.75 8.19 -14.48
C LEU A 77 -13.02 6.71 -14.62
N TRP A 78 -13.89 6.19 -13.76
CA TRP A 78 -14.56 4.93 -13.99
C TRP A 78 -15.31 5.05 -15.32
N GLN A 79 -14.67 4.67 -16.43
CA GLN A 79 -15.41 4.30 -17.62
C GLN A 79 -16.09 2.99 -17.29
N VAL A 80 -17.26 3.11 -16.67
CA VAL A 80 -18.25 2.04 -16.66
C VAL A 80 -18.53 1.76 -18.13
N GLY A 81 -17.97 0.66 -18.63
CA GLY A 81 -18.26 0.19 -19.97
C GLY A 81 -19.77 0.11 -20.12
N LYS A 82 -20.32 0.93 -21.01
CA LYS A 82 -21.69 0.72 -21.48
C LYS A 82 -21.67 -0.59 -22.27
N MET A 83 -22.25 -1.63 -21.67
CA MET A 83 -22.78 -2.76 -22.43
C MET A 83 -23.94 -2.29 -23.32
#